data_AF-A0A2T2ULA2-F1
#
_entry.id   AF-A0A2T2ULA2-F1
#
_cell.length_a   1.000
_cell.length_b   1.000
_cell.length_c   1.000
_cell.angle_alpha   90.00
_cell.angle_beta   90.00
_cell.angle_gamma   90.00
#
_symmetry.space_group_name_H-M   'P 1'
#
loop_
_entity.id
_entity.type
_entity.pdbx_description
1 polymer ?
#
loop_
_entity_poly.entity_id
_entity_poly.type
_entity_poly.pdbx_seq_one_letter_code
_entity_poly.pdbx_strand_id
1 'polypeptide(L)'
;MLVGCATSSKPVEVSYEGSSNRTTYETKEMRLEGMQVTEGLEQDTRFYVRVSGSCTGRDCAPRTYTMSFIKEGMQSVQIEGRDVRLKVGTETMSWEDPQSRNVNQTSSIRSGTFAQISLTSKQLTTVGSVRSVNGTVGGMSFSIPRETRAPIRKLLSRLGKEGSSSSEQSSS
;
A
#
# COMPACT_ATOMS: atom_id res chain seq x y z
N MET A 1 -10.39 -18.67 -32.86
CA MET A 1 -10.91 -17.45 -32.24
C MET A 1 -10.13 -17.19 -30.97
N LEU A 2 -9.51 -16.01 -30.88
CA LEU A 2 -8.86 -15.51 -29.69
C LEU A 2 -9.91 -15.26 -28.61
N VAL A 3 -9.78 -15.91 -27.46
CA VAL A 3 -10.32 -15.38 -26.20
C VAL A 3 -9.09 -15.03 -25.37
N GLY A 4 -8.53 -13.85 -25.63
CA GLY A 4 -7.56 -13.28 -24.73
C GLY A 4 -8.22 -13.14 -23.38
N CYS A 5 -7.76 -13.93 -22.40
CA CYS A 5 -8.01 -13.68 -20.99
C CYS A 5 -7.32 -12.37 -20.63
N ALA A 6 -7.90 -11.25 -21.04
CA ALA A 6 -7.69 -9.98 -20.36
C ALA A 6 -8.34 -10.14 -18.99
N THR A 7 -7.66 -10.82 -18.07
CA THR A 7 -7.93 -10.68 -16.65
C THR A 7 -7.63 -9.23 -16.32
N SER A 8 -8.63 -8.38 -16.50
CA SER A 8 -8.68 -7.04 -15.94
C SER A 8 -8.61 -7.22 -14.43
N SER A 9 -7.39 -7.32 -13.90
CA SER A 9 -7.10 -7.42 -12.47
C SER A 9 -7.85 -6.29 -11.79
N LYS A 10 -8.79 -6.63 -10.90
CA LYS A 10 -9.59 -5.63 -10.18
C LYS A 10 -8.64 -4.69 -9.41
N PRO A 11 -8.94 -3.40 -9.30
CA PRO A 11 -8.10 -2.46 -8.54
C PRO A 11 -8.04 -2.81 -7.05
N VAL A 12 -9.02 -3.58 -6.56
CA VAL A 12 -9.07 -4.11 -5.20
C VAL A 12 -9.57 -5.55 -5.27
N GLU A 13 -8.79 -6.46 -4.70
CA GLU A 13 -9.15 -7.84 -4.44
C GLU A 13 -9.77 -7.96 -3.06
N VAL A 14 -10.80 -8.80 -2.94
CA VAL A 14 -11.50 -9.06 -1.68
C VAL A 14 -11.64 -10.56 -1.53
N SER A 15 -11.15 -11.09 -0.42
CA SER A 15 -11.23 -12.50 -0.07
C SER A 15 -11.91 -12.66 1.29
N TYR A 16 -12.80 -13.65 1.39
CA TYR A 16 -13.44 -14.03 2.65
C TYR A 16 -13.05 -15.46 3.00
N GLU A 17 -12.53 -15.64 4.20
CA GLU A 17 -12.17 -16.93 4.75
C GLU A 17 -13.21 -17.32 5.82
N GLY A 18 -14.04 -18.31 5.51
CA GLY A 18 -15.15 -18.72 6.38
C GLY A 18 -14.71 -19.39 7.68
N SER A 19 -13.55 -20.06 7.69
CA SER A 19 -12.99 -20.74 8.88
C SER A 19 -12.57 -19.75 9.97
N SER A 20 -12.00 -18.61 9.56
CA SER A 20 -11.54 -17.54 10.47
C SER A 20 -12.53 -16.37 10.58
N ASN A 21 -13.67 -16.47 9.87
CA ASN A 21 -14.66 -15.40 9.68
C ASN A 21 -14.00 -14.05 9.33
N ARG A 22 -13.04 -14.07 8.42
CA ARG A 22 -12.17 -12.92 8.13
C ARG A 22 -12.32 -12.48 6.69
N THR A 23 -12.55 -11.19 6.49
CA THR A 23 -12.48 -10.54 5.18
C THR A 23 -11.16 -9.80 5.04
N THR A 24 -10.47 -9.98 3.92
CA THR A 24 -9.24 -9.28 3.56
C THR A 24 -9.45 -8.50 2.27
N TYR A 25 -9.02 -7.25 2.29
CA TYR A 25 -9.00 -6.34 1.15
C TYR A 25 -7.56 -6.08 0.77
N GLU A 26 -7.25 -6.18 -0.52
CA GLU A 26 -5.92 -5.91 -1.04
C GLU A 26 -6.03 -5.05 -2.30
N THR A 27 -5.27 -3.96 -2.34
CA THR A 27 -5.17 -3.12 -3.54
C THR A 27 -4.24 -3.77 -4.57
N LYS A 28 -4.47 -3.47 -5.85
CA LYS A 28 -3.45 -3.73 -6.87
C LYS A 28 -2.19 -2.91 -6.53
N GLU A 29 -1.03 -3.49 -6.85
CA GLU A 29 0.26 -2.83 -6.71
C GLU A 29 0.31 -1.50 -7.47
N MET A 30 0.78 -0.47 -6.78
CA MET A 30 0.89 0.90 -7.26
C MET A 30 2.36 1.24 -7.44
N ARG A 31 2.79 1.48 -8.68
CA ARG A 31 4.19 1.76 -9.01
C ARG A 31 4.67 3.04 -8.31
N LEU A 32 5.85 2.97 -7.68
CA LEU A 32 6.56 4.13 -7.16
C LEU A 32 7.33 4.80 -8.29
N GLU A 33 7.33 6.13 -8.32
CA GLU A 33 8.02 6.93 -9.31
C GLU A 33 9.13 7.76 -8.69
N GLY A 34 10.13 8.10 -9.50
CA GLY A 34 11.26 8.93 -9.06
C GLY A 34 12.12 8.27 -7.98
N MET A 35 12.15 6.93 -7.93
CA MET A 35 13.02 6.17 -7.03
C MET A 35 14.48 6.51 -7.32
N GLN A 36 15.11 7.26 -6.42
CA GLN A 36 16.53 7.56 -6.47
C GLN A 36 17.27 6.51 -5.65
N VAL A 37 17.87 5.55 -6.35
CA VAL A 37 18.76 4.54 -5.79
C VAL A 37 20.20 5.02 -5.92
N THR A 38 20.96 4.93 -4.85
CA THR A 38 22.37 5.35 -4.79
C THR A 38 23.29 4.48 -5.64
N GLU A 39 22.96 3.19 -5.84
CA GLU A 39 23.67 2.26 -6.72
C GLU A 39 22.69 1.24 -7.34
N GLY A 40 22.93 0.79 -8.59
CA GLY A 40 22.16 -0.28 -9.24
C GLY A 40 20.99 0.15 -10.15
N LEU A 41 21.11 1.29 -10.84
CA LEU A 41 20.14 1.72 -11.86
C LEU A 41 20.35 0.97 -13.19
N GLU A 42 19.81 -0.25 -13.30
CA GLU A 42 19.39 -0.76 -14.61
C GLU A 42 17.86 -0.88 -14.67
N GLN A 43 17.34 -0.82 -15.91
CA GLN A 43 15.94 -0.54 -16.26
C GLN A 43 14.90 -1.57 -15.74
N ASP A 44 15.35 -2.67 -15.13
CA ASP A 44 14.49 -3.80 -14.71
C ASP A 44 14.12 -3.83 -13.23
N THR A 45 14.69 -2.96 -12.39
CA THR A 45 14.24 -2.85 -11.00
C THR A 45 12.98 -1.99 -10.90
N ARG A 46 11.94 -2.54 -10.28
CA ARG A 46 10.64 -1.88 -10.13
C ARG A 46 10.23 -1.85 -8.67
N PHE A 47 9.64 -0.75 -8.25
CA PHE A 47 9.18 -0.57 -6.89
C PHE A 47 7.69 -0.28 -6.86
N TYR A 48 7.00 -0.85 -5.90
CA TYR A 48 5.56 -0.73 -5.75
C TYR A 48 5.17 -0.53 -4.30
N VAL A 49 3.96 -0.01 -4.13
CA VAL A 49 3.24 0.00 -2.87
C VAL A 49 1.97 -0.82 -3.02
N ARG A 50 1.68 -1.63 -2.01
CA ARG A 50 0.42 -2.37 -1.88
C ARG A 50 -0.19 -2.11 -0.53
N VAL A 51 -1.47 -1.75 -0.51
CA VAL A 51 -2.25 -1.57 0.72
C VAL A 51 -3.15 -2.78 0.91
N SER A 52 -3.13 -3.35 2.10
CA SER A 52 -4.05 -4.40 2.53
C SER A 52 -4.68 -4.07 3.89
N GLY A 53 -5.84 -4.64 4.16
CA GLY A 53 -6.54 -4.49 5.44
C GLY A 53 -7.44 -5.69 5.67
N SER A 54 -7.62 -6.09 6.93
CA SER A 54 -8.51 -7.20 7.28
C SER A 54 -9.42 -6.86 8.44
N CYS A 55 -10.57 -7.51 8.48
CA CYS A 55 -11.54 -7.37 9.54
C CYS A 55 -12.35 -8.66 9.70
N THR A 56 -13.06 -8.76 10.83
CA THR A 56 -13.92 -9.90 11.16
C THR A 56 -15.34 -9.66 10.66
N GLY A 57 -15.94 -10.69 10.05
CA GLY A 57 -17.27 -10.63 9.46
C GLY A 57 -17.26 -10.49 7.94
N ARG A 58 -18.42 -10.69 7.33
CA ARG A 58 -18.68 -10.35 5.92
C ARG A 58 -19.01 -8.87 5.86
N ASP A 59 -18.48 -8.17 4.86
CA ASP A 59 -18.77 -6.74 4.61
C ASP A 59 -18.36 -5.80 5.76
N CYS A 60 -17.28 -6.16 6.45
CA CYS A 60 -16.68 -5.34 7.49
C CYS A 60 -15.68 -4.32 6.91
N ALA A 61 -15.38 -3.25 7.68
CA ALA A 61 -14.33 -2.29 7.35
C ALA A 61 -13.10 -2.46 8.26
N PRO A 62 -11.88 -2.60 7.70
CA PRO A 62 -10.66 -2.61 8.49
C PRO A 62 -10.47 -1.28 9.24
N ARG A 63 -10.04 -1.37 10.52
CA ARG A 63 -9.63 -0.21 11.33
C ARG A 63 -8.21 0.26 11.02
N THR A 64 -7.37 -0.70 10.63
CA THR A 64 -5.96 -0.52 10.32
C THR A 64 -5.65 -1.16 8.98
N TYR A 65 -4.74 -0.54 8.24
CA TYR A 65 -4.26 -0.99 6.95
C TYR A 65 -2.75 -1.14 7.00
N THR A 66 -2.22 -2.14 6.32
CA THR A 66 -0.80 -2.31 6.10
C THR A 66 -0.45 -1.80 4.73
N MET A 67 0.49 -0.86 4.65
CA MET A 67 1.12 -0.45 3.40
C MET A 67 2.47 -1.13 3.28
N SER A 68 2.61 -2.00 2.28
CA SER A 68 3.82 -2.77 1.98
C SER A 68 4.55 -2.14 0.81
N PHE A 69 5.85 -1.90 0.99
CA PHE A 69 6.77 -1.46 -0.05
C PHE A 69 7.48 -2.67 -0.64
N ILE A 70 7.35 -2.86 -1.94
CA ILE A 70 7.73 -4.08 -2.65
C ILE A 70 8.75 -3.73 -3.71
N LYS A 71 9.83 -4.50 -3.78
CA LYS A 71 10.80 -4.46 -4.87
C LYS A 71 10.63 -5.69 -5.75
N GLU A 72 10.52 -5.49 -7.06
CA GLU A 72 10.65 -6.52 -8.08
C GLU A 72 11.94 -6.37 -8.88
N GLY A 73 12.32 -7.41 -9.61
CA GLY A 73 13.54 -7.49 -10.40
C GLY A 73 14.64 -8.31 -9.72
N MET A 74 15.61 -8.79 -10.51
CA MET A 74 16.63 -9.73 -10.05
C MET A 74 17.83 -9.05 -9.36
N GLN A 75 18.01 -7.75 -9.58
CA GLN A 75 19.15 -6.99 -9.06
C GLN A 75 18.97 -6.66 -7.58
N SER A 76 20.06 -6.72 -6.82
CA SER A 76 20.03 -6.31 -5.43
C SER A 76 20.15 -4.79 -5.30
N VAL A 77 19.39 -4.20 -4.41
CA VAL A 77 19.45 -2.77 -4.09
C VAL A 77 19.86 -2.60 -2.64
N GLN A 78 20.76 -1.65 -2.38
CA GLN A 78 21.11 -1.27 -1.01
C GLN A 78 20.08 -0.29 -0.45
N ILE A 79 19.67 -0.51 0.79
CA ILE A 79 18.75 0.36 1.53
C ILE A 79 19.36 0.77 2.86
N GLU A 80 19.13 2.01 3.24
CA GLU A 80 19.55 2.58 4.52
C GLU A 80 18.40 2.40 5.52
N GLY A 81 18.37 1.23 6.17
CA GLY A 81 17.28 0.84 7.07
C GLY A 81 15.94 0.60 6.36
N ARG A 82 14.86 0.55 7.15
CA ARG A 82 13.48 0.36 6.65
C ARG A 82 12.51 1.44 7.11
N ASP A 83 13.07 2.58 7.53
CA ASP A 83 12.30 3.75 7.91
C ASP A 83 11.47 4.24 6.73
N VAL A 84 10.25 4.70 7.03
CA VAL A 84 9.34 5.26 6.05
C VAL A 84 8.91 6.64 6.48
N ARG A 85 9.00 7.60 5.55
CA ARG A 85 8.45 8.93 5.73
C ARG A 85 7.52 9.25 4.58
N LEU A 86 6.31 9.71 4.88
CA LEU A 86 5.36 10.19 3.89
C LEU A 86 5.06 11.66 4.14
N LYS A 87 5.26 12.47 3.11
CA LYS A 87 4.79 13.86 3.03
C LYS A 87 3.51 13.89 2.21
N VAL A 88 2.41 14.20 2.89
CA VAL A 88 1.04 14.16 2.37
C VAL A 88 0.45 15.55 2.51
N GLY A 89 0.57 16.37 1.45
CA GLY A 89 0.26 17.80 1.55
C GLY A 89 1.21 18.52 2.51
N THR A 90 0.68 19.08 3.59
CA THR A 90 1.44 19.75 4.67
C THR A 90 1.81 18.81 5.82
N GLU A 91 1.24 17.61 5.87
CA GLU A 91 1.49 16.67 6.95
C GLU A 91 2.70 15.77 6.61
N THR A 92 3.52 15.49 7.61
CA THR A 92 4.58 14.48 7.52
C THR A 92 4.32 13.40 8.54
N MET A 93 4.30 12.16 8.08
CA MET A 93 4.15 10.96 8.91
C MET A 93 5.42 10.13 8.78
N SER A 94 5.89 9.59 9.90
CA SER A 94 7.12 8.80 9.97
C SER A 94 6.87 7.50 10.71
N TRP A 95 7.47 6.42 10.22
CA TRP A 95 7.51 5.11 10.84
C TRP A 95 8.95 4.67 10.92
N GLU A 96 9.40 4.34 12.12
CA GLU A 96 10.74 3.85 12.38
C GLU A 96 10.77 2.33 12.20
N ASP A 97 11.86 1.83 11.63
CA ASP A 97 12.14 0.41 11.57
C ASP A 97 12.34 -0.12 13.00
N PRO A 98 11.52 -1.07 13.48
CA PRO A 98 11.69 -1.64 14.81
C PRO A 98 13.07 -2.31 15.00
N GLN A 99 13.77 -2.64 13.92
CA GLN A 99 15.13 -3.16 13.94
C GLN A 99 16.23 -2.08 13.95
N SER A 100 15.90 -0.78 13.82
CA SER A 100 16.91 0.31 13.73
C SER A 100 17.61 0.64 15.06
N ARG A 101 17.22 0.01 16.18
CA ARG A 101 17.78 0.30 17.52
C ARG A 101 19.28 0.00 17.64
N ASN A 102 19.91 -0.60 16.64
CA ASN A 102 21.35 -0.76 16.58
C ASN A 102 21.83 -0.66 15.13
N VAL A 103 22.83 0.21 14.92
CA VAL A 103 23.71 0.37 13.74
C VAL A 103 23.08 0.92 12.45
N ASN A 104 23.88 1.74 11.75
CA ASN A 104 23.75 2.09 10.33
C ASN A 104 23.75 0.82 9.47
N GLN A 105 22.65 0.06 9.50
CA GLN A 105 22.52 -1.21 8.80
C GLN A 105 22.08 -0.94 7.37
N THR A 106 23.06 -0.78 6.49
CA THR A 106 22.83 -0.94 5.06
C THR A 106 22.45 -2.40 4.79
N SER A 107 21.26 -2.61 4.25
CA SER A 107 20.75 -3.95 3.90
C SER A 107 20.63 -4.10 2.39
N SER A 108 20.80 -5.32 1.89
CA SER A 108 20.64 -5.63 0.47
C SER A 108 19.31 -6.33 0.23
N ILE A 109 18.47 -5.77 -0.63
CA ILE A 109 17.17 -6.32 -1.00
C ILE A 109 17.20 -6.83 -2.44
N ARG A 110 17.01 -8.14 -2.60
CA ARG A 110 16.94 -8.76 -3.94
C ARG A 110 15.55 -8.59 -4.55
N SER A 111 14.51 -9.01 -3.83
CA SER A 111 13.11 -8.91 -4.26
C SER A 111 12.17 -9.13 -3.07
N GLY A 112 10.93 -8.65 -3.17
CA GLY A 112 9.88 -8.83 -2.19
C GLY A 112 9.59 -7.58 -1.35
N THR A 113 8.84 -7.76 -0.28
CA THR A 113 8.49 -6.69 0.66
C THR A 113 9.70 -6.31 1.49
N PHE A 114 10.10 -5.04 1.46
CA PHE A 114 11.27 -4.54 2.19
C PHE A 114 10.94 -3.55 3.31
N ALA A 115 9.75 -2.95 3.29
CA ALA A 115 9.23 -2.15 4.37
C ALA A 115 7.71 -2.32 4.50
N GLN A 116 7.20 -2.22 5.73
CA GLN A 116 5.77 -2.26 6.01
C GLN A 116 5.42 -1.23 7.08
N ILE A 117 4.34 -0.49 6.86
CA ILE A 117 3.82 0.47 7.83
C ILE A 117 2.34 0.22 8.11
N SER A 118 1.91 0.56 9.32
CA SER A 118 0.51 0.52 9.72
C SER A 118 -0.10 1.91 9.60
N LEU A 119 -1.24 2.00 8.92
CA LEU A 119 -2.02 3.21 8.67
C LEU A 119 -3.42 3.07 9.26
N THR A 120 -3.91 4.14 9.88
CA THR A 120 -5.33 4.26 10.22
C THR A 120 -6.16 4.55 8.96
N SER A 121 -7.48 4.32 9.03
CA SER A 121 -8.41 4.71 7.95
C SER A 121 -8.30 6.20 7.59
N LYS A 122 -8.09 7.06 8.58
CA LYS A 122 -7.91 8.52 8.36
C LYS A 122 -6.65 8.79 7.55
N GLN A 123 -5.51 8.21 7.93
CA GLN A 123 -4.24 8.38 7.21
C GLN A 123 -4.32 7.84 5.78
N LEU A 124 -4.92 6.65 5.60
CA LEU A 124 -5.13 6.08 4.26
C LEU A 124 -6.01 6.97 3.39
N THR A 125 -7.05 7.57 3.97
CA THR A 125 -7.92 8.54 3.29
C THR A 125 -7.16 9.78 2.84
N THR A 126 -6.31 10.35 3.71
CA THR A 126 -5.45 11.48 3.36
C THR A 126 -4.50 11.09 2.22
N VAL A 127 -3.84 9.94 2.34
CA VAL A 127 -2.95 9.39 1.30
C VAL A 127 -3.70 9.18 -0.01
N GLY A 128 -4.97 8.77 -0.03
CA GLY A 128 -5.73 8.58 -1.27
C GLY A 128 -6.18 9.87 -1.96
N SER A 129 -6.32 10.96 -1.20
CA SER A 129 -7.05 12.16 -1.62
C SER A 129 -6.15 13.32 -2.09
N VAL A 130 -4.94 13.46 -1.54
CA VAL A 130 -4.06 14.59 -1.90
C VAL A 130 -3.53 14.52 -3.34
N ARG A 131 -3.09 15.66 -3.88
CA ARG A 131 -2.56 15.78 -5.25
C ARG A 131 -1.27 14.97 -5.47
N SER A 132 -0.35 15.01 -4.51
CA SER A 132 0.91 14.26 -4.56
C SER A 132 1.26 13.72 -3.19
N VAL A 133 1.84 12.53 -3.17
CA VAL A 133 2.50 11.96 -1.99
C VAL A 133 3.96 11.80 -2.35
N ASN A 134 4.83 12.43 -1.56
CA ASN A 134 6.28 12.27 -1.68
C ASN A 134 6.76 11.59 -0.41
N GLY A 135 7.84 10.84 -0.47
CA GLY A 135 8.32 10.13 0.71
C GLY A 135 9.73 9.62 0.58
N THR A 136 10.19 9.00 1.67
CA THR A 136 11.43 8.25 1.72
C THR A 136 11.14 6.87 2.27
N VAL A 137 11.77 5.83 1.71
CA VAL A 137 11.69 4.45 2.19
C VAL A 137 13.08 3.83 2.12
N GLY A 138 13.64 3.43 3.25
CA GLY A 138 15.00 2.86 3.31
C GLY A 138 16.07 3.75 2.68
N GLY A 139 16.03 5.06 2.97
CA GLY A 139 16.92 6.07 2.40
C GLY A 139 16.55 6.56 0.99
N MET A 140 15.72 5.83 0.25
CA MET A 140 15.36 6.18 -1.14
C MET A 140 14.17 7.12 -1.19
N SER A 141 14.30 8.23 -1.93
CA SER A 141 13.18 9.14 -2.18
C SER A 141 12.24 8.57 -3.25
N PHE A 142 10.94 8.80 -3.09
CA PHE A 142 9.92 8.40 -4.06
C PHE A 142 8.75 9.39 -4.12
N SER A 143 7.95 9.22 -5.16
CA SER A 143 6.67 9.88 -5.33
C SER A 143 5.59 8.89 -5.75
N ILE A 144 4.35 9.15 -5.35
CA ILE A 144 3.18 8.41 -5.78
C ILE A 144 2.15 9.39 -6.36
N PRO A 145 2.05 9.49 -7.70
CA PRO A 145 1.05 10.34 -8.35
C PRO A 145 -0.38 9.98 -7.96
N ARG A 146 -1.29 10.94 -8.08
CA ARG A 146 -2.71 10.72 -7.77
C ARG A 146 -3.33 9.62 -8.62
N GLU A 147 -2.98 9.54 -9.90
CA GLU A 147 -3.52 8.53 -10.81
C GLU A 147 -3.10 7.12 -10.39
N THR A 148 -1.83 6.95 -10.03
CA THR A 148 -1.29 5.68 -9.52
C THR A 148 -1.95 5.25 -8.22
N ARG A 149 -2.47 6.19 -7.41
CA ARG A 149 -3.24 5.93 -6.17
C ARG A 149 -4.73 5.63 -6.39
N ALA A 150 -5.19 5.43 -7.62
CA ALA A 150 -6.58 5.04 -7.88
C ALA A 150 -7.07 3.79 -7.10
N PRO A 151 -6.25 2.73 -6.91
CA PRO A 151 -6.63 1.58 -6.10
C PRO A 151 -7.03 1.93 -4.65
N ILE A 152 -6.31 2.84 -4.00
CA ILE A 152 -6.63 3.31 -2.63
C ILE A 152 -8.00 3.97 -2.60
N ARG A 153 -8.29 4.86 -3.56
CA ARG A 153 -9.60 5.52 -3.62
C ARG A 153 -10.73 4.53 -3.89
N LYS A 154 -10.48 3.52 -4.74
CA LYS A 154 -11.45 2.45 -4.99
C LYS A 154 -11.74 1.64 -3.72
N LEU A 155 -10.70 1.28 -2.97
CA LEU A 155 -10.83 0.59 -1.67
C LEU A 155 -11.69 1.41 -0.70
N LEU A 156 -11.33 2.68 -0.48
CA LEU A 156 -12.06 3.56 0.43
C LEU A 156 -13.51 3.79 -0.02
N SER A 157 -13.75 3.95 -1.33
CA SER A 157 -15.11 4.14 -1.85
C SER A 157 -15.99 2.91 -1.67
N ARG A 158 -15.41 1.71 -1.68
CA ARG A 158 -16.15 0.47 -1.45
C ARG A 158 -16.57 0.39 0.02
N LEU A 159 -15.61 0.56 0.92
CA LEU A 159 -15.84 0.49 2.36
C LEU A 159 -16.77 1.61 2.85
N GLY A 160 -16.71 2.79 2.22
CA GLY A 160 -17.61 3.92 2.53
C GLY A 160 -19.06 3.71 2.06
N LYS A 161 -19.29 2.90 1.02
CA LYS A 161 -20.66 2.56 0.56
C LYS A 161 -21.30 1.48 1.42
N GLU A 162 -20.51 0.51 1.88
CA GLU A 162 -20.97 -0.59 2.73
C GLU A 162 -21.35 -0.09 4.14
N GLY A 163 -20.69 0.96 4.66
CA GLY A 163 -21.05 1.62 5.92
C GLY A 163 -22.37 2.41 5.93
N SER A 164 -22.99 2.66 4.77
CA SER A 164 -24.28 3.36 4.66
C SER A 164 -25.49 2.44 4.44
N SER A 165 -25.30 1.13 4.31
CA SER A 165 -26.41 0.19 4.03
C SER A 165 -27.10 -0.38 5.28
N SER A 166 -26.78 0.09 6.49
CA SER A 166 -27.30 -0.48 7.75
C SER A 166 -28.36 0.36 8.47
N SER A 167 -28.95 1.38 7.84
CA SER A 167 -29.86 2.33 8.52
C SER A 167 -31.25 2.48 7.88
N GLU A 168 -31.70 1.55 7.04
CA GLU A 168 -33.07 1.59 6.49
C GLU A 168 -33.71 0.20 6.47
N GLN A 169 -34.16 -0.29 7.62
CA GLN A 169 -35.26 -1.25 7.71
C GLN A 169 -35.76 -1.36 9.15
N SER A 170 -36.82 -0.59 9.47
CA SER A 170 -37.94 -0.97 10.34
C SER A 170 -38.90 0.22 10.50
N SER A 171 -39.93 0.26 9.66
CA SER A 171 -41.18 0.98 9.92
C SER A 171 -42.27 0.28 9.12
N SER A 172 -42.95 -0.66 9.76
CA SER A 172 -44.27 -1.18 9.40
C SER A 172 -44.93 -1.68 10.68
#